data_AF-A0A6M0AKC3-F1
#
_entry.id   AF-A0A6M0AKC3-F1
#
_cell.length_a   1.000
_cell.length_b   1.000
_cell.length_c   1.000
_cell.angle_alpha   90.00
_cell.angle_beta   90.00
_cell.angle_gamma   90.00
#
_symmetry.space_group_name_H-M   'P 1'
#
loop_
_entity.id
_entity.type
_entity.pdbx_description
1 polymer ?
#
loop_
_entity_poly.entity_id
_entity_poly.type
_entity_poly.pdbx_seq_one_letter_code
_entity_poly.pdbx_strand_id
1 'polypeptide(L)'
;RFGPDRTEDQQKIFGYIPFGGGLRECLGREFAKLEMKIFAAQLLRDYDWKLVPGQDLEMVVIPTPHPRDGLKVKFSRRVKS
;
A
#
# COMPACT_ATOMS: atom_id res chain seq x y z
N ARG A 1 -3.53 -2.66 12.38
CA ARG A 1 -2.05 -2.83 12.54
C ARG A 1 -1.63 -3.90 11.54
N PHE A 2 -0.45 -3.82 10.93
CA PHE A 2 0.02 -4.94 10.12
C PHE A 2 0.41 -6.08 11.06
N GLY A 3 -0.39 -7.15 11.10
CA GLY A 3 -0.24 -8.23 12.05
C GLY A 3 -0.99 -9.49 11.59
N PRO A 4 -0.71 -10.64 12.21
CA PRO A 4 -1.31 -11.93 11.86
C PRO A 4 -2.81 -11.98 12.18
N ASP A 5 -3.25 -11.27 13.23
CA ASP A 5 -4.66 -11.06 13.54
C ASP A 5 -5.25 -10.02 12.58
N ARG A 6 -5.87 -10.52 11.51
CA ARG A 6 -6.60 -9.71 10.53
C ARG A 6 -7.94 -9.28 11.14
N THR A 7 -7.93 -8.20 11.90
CA THR A 7 -9.17 -7.59 12.39
C THR A 7 -10.06 -7.10 11.24
N GLU A 8 -9.55 -7.03 10.01
CA GLU A 8 -10.34 -6.82 8.79
C GLU A 8 -11.33 -7.97 8.50
N ASP A 9 -11.07 -9.20 8.91
CA ASP A 9 -12.01 -10.32 8.71
C ASP A 9 -13.18 -10.26 9.73
N GLN A 10 -13.01 -9.51 10.82
CA GLN A 10 -14.03 -9.19 11.82
C GLN A 10 -14.75 -7.87 11.52
N GLN A 11 -14.83 -7.50 10.23
CA GLN A 11 -15.31 -6.20 9.78
C GLN A 11 -16.71 -5.88 10.32
N LYS A 12 -16.77 -4.87 11.19
CA LYS A 12 -18.01 -4.10 11.39
C LYS A 12 -18.44 -3.54 10.04
N ILE A 13 -19.74 -3.52 9.76
CA ILE A 13 -20.29 -2.91 8.55
C ILE A 13 -19.73 -1.48 8.43
N PHE A 14 -19.13 -1.16 7.27
CA PHE A 14 -18.43 0.11 6.98
C PHE A 14 -17.14 0.40 7.77
N GLY A 15 -16.53 -0.59 8.41
CA GLY A 15 -15.26 -0.43 9.14
C GLY A 15 -14.04 -0.17 8.24
N TYR A 16 -14.15 -0.41 6.93
CA TYR A 16 -13.05 -0.24 5.98
C TYR A 16 -13.56 0.10 4.56
N ILE A 17 -13.46 1.37 4.16
CA ILE A 17 -13.98 1.89 2.87
C ILE A 17 -12.96 2.79 2.14
N PRO A 18 -11.75 2.29 1.80
CA PRO A 18 -10.66 3.12 1.26
C PRO A 18 -10.94 3.70 -0.13
N PHE A 19 -11.94 3.18 -0.84
CA PHE A 19 -12.38 3.68 -2.15
C PHE A 19 -13.75 4.39 -2.08
N GLY A 20 -14.26 4.63 -0.87
CA GLY A 20 -15.63 5.11 -0.66
C GLY A 20 -16.66 3.98 -0.79
N GLY A 21 -17.92 4.34 -1.02
CA GLY A 21 -19.02 3.40 -1.20
C GLY A 21 -20.26 4.06 -1.82
N GLY A 22 -21.18 3.24 -2.33
CA GLY A 22 -22.41 3.69 -2.99
C GLY A 22 -22.15 4.41 -4.32
N LEU A 23 -23.06 5.33 -4.69
CA LEU A 23 -23.04 6.02 -5.99
C LEU A 23 -21.78 6.90 -6.23
N ARG A 24 -21.09 7.28 -5.16
CA ARG A 24 -19.89 8.13 -5.19
C ARG A 24 -18.61 7.35 -4.88
N GLU A 25 -18.64 6.03 -4.99
CA GLU A 25 -17.44 5.21 -4.92
C GLU A 25 -16.44 5.62 -6.02
N CYS A 26 -15.15 5.47 -5.73
CA CYS A 26 -14.09 5.71 -6.69
C CYS A 26 -14.31 4.87 -7.96
N LEU A 27 -14.55 5.55 -9.08
CA LEU A 27 -14.70 4.93 -10.40
C LEU A 27 -13.48 4.07 -10.78
N GLY A 28 -12.30 4.46 -10.30
CA GLY A 28 -11.04 3.77 -10.54
C GLY A 28 -10.77 2.58 -9.61
N ARG A 29 -11.71 2.16 -8.74
CA ARG A 29 -11.46 1.12 -7.72
C ARG A 29 -10.88 -0.16 -8.30
N GLU A 30 -11.53 -0.72 -9.32
CA GLU A 30 -11.07 -2.00 -9.89
C GLU A 30 -9.77 -1.86 -10.68
N PHE A 31 -9.59 -0.72 -11.35
CA PHE A 31 -8.34 -0.39 -12.02
C PHE A 31 -7.17 -0.29 -11.02
N ALA A 32 -7.33 0.49 -9.95
CA ALA A 32 -6.32 0.65 -8.91
C ALA A 32 -5.98 -0.68 -8.23
N LYS A 33 -6.97 -1.54 -7.95
CA LYS A 33 -6.74 -2.90 -7.42
C LYS A 33 -5.90 -3.75 -8.37
N LEU A 34 -6.18 -3.70 -9.67
CA LEU A 34 -5.44 -4.46 -10.67
C LEU A 34 -3.99 -3.95 -10.76
N GLU A 35 -3.80 -2.65 -10.88
CA GLU A 35 -2.49 -2.01 -10.96
C GLU A 35 -1.64 -2.33 -9.73
N MET A 36 -2.19 -2.18 -8.52
CA MET A 36 -1.49 -2.52 -7.27
C MET A 36 -1.08 -3.99 -7.22
N LYS A 37 -1.94 -4.92 -7.66
CA LYS A 37 -1.62 -6.35 -7.70
C LYS A 37 -0.50 -6.67 -8.67
N ILE A 38 -0.53 -6.07 -9.87
CA ILE A 38 0.51 -6.27 -10.89
C ILE A 38 1.85 -5.74 -10.37
N PHE A 39 1.87 -4.52 -9.84
CA PHE A 39 3.07 -3.89 -9.30
C PHE A 39 3.65 -4.71 -8.13
N ALA A 40 2.81 -5.12 -7.18
CA ALA A 40 3.21 -5.96 -6.06
C ALA A 40 3.76 -7.32 -6.53
N ALA A 41 3.10 -7.98 -7.49
CA ALA A 41 3.55 -9.27 -8.01
C ALA A 41 4.92 -9.17 -8.70
N GLN A 42 5.17 -8.11 -9.47
CA GLN A 42 6.46 -7.88 -10.12
C GLN A 42 7.56 -7.58 -9.09
N LEU A 43 7.28 -6.67 -8.16
CA LEU A 43 8.20 -6.31 -7.10
C LEU A 43 8.58 -7.53 -6.25
N LEU A 44 7.59 -8.24 -5.71
CA LEU A 44 7.82 -9.39 -4.81
C LEU A 44 8.54 -10.55 -5.50
N ARG A 45 8.38 -10.70 -6.82
CA ARG A 45 9.03 -11.77 -7.60
C ARG A 45 10.50 -11.47 -7.87
N ASP A 46 10.79 -10.25 -8.32
CA ASP A 46 12.05 -9.96 -9.00
C ASP A 46 12.98 -9.02 -8.22
N TYR A 47 12.55 -8.46 -7.08
CA TYR A 47 13.33 -7.49 -6.31
C TYR A 47 13.36 -7.80 -4.81
N ASP A 48 14.51 -7.48 -4.22
CA ASP A 48 14.65 -7.22 -2.79
C ASP A 48 14.74 -5.71 -2.57
N TRP A 49 14.23 -5.23 -1.45
CA TRP A 49 14.26 -3.81 -1.14
C TRP A 49 14.55 -3.51 0.32
N LYS A 50 15.18 -2.36 0.56
CA LYS A 50 15.47 -1.85 1.89
C LYS A 50 15.06 -0.38 1.99
N LEU A 51 14.44 -0.01 3.10
CA LEU A 51 14.13 1.37 3.40
C LEU A 51 15.44 2.16 3.55
N VAL A 52 15.51 3.36 2.98
CA VAL A 52 16.64 4.27 3.22
C VAL A 52 16.56 4.74 4.68
N PRO A 53 17.63 4.60 5.48
CA PRO A 53 17.60 4.95 6.90
C PRO A 53 17.49 6.46 7.13
N GLY A 54 17.01 6.85 8.32
CA GLY A 54 16.99 8.24 8.77
C GLY A 54 15.85 9.09 8.20
N GLN A 55 14.82 8.48 7.62
CA GLN A 55 13.62 9.16 7.15
C GLN A 55 12.57 9.30 8.26
N ASP A 56 11.89 10.44 8.30
CA ASP A 56 10.64 10.62 9.04
C ASP A 56 9.47 9.96 8.28
N LEU A 57 8.92 8.91 8.90
CA LEU A 57 7.81 8.13 8.37
C LEU A 57 6.45 8.59 8.93
N GLU A 58 6.40 9.68 9.69
CA GLU A 58 5.13 10.28 10.12
C GLU A 58 4.26 10.58 8.90
N MET A 59 2.99 10.20 9.00
CA MET A 59 2.01 10.46 7.95
C MET A 59 1.58 11.92 8.03
N VAL A 60 1.74 12.63 6.92
CA VAL A 60 1.16 13.96 6.70
C VAL A 60 0.04 13.85 5.67
N VAL A 61 -0.91 14.78 5.66
CA VAL A 61 -2.13 14.68 4.84
C VAL A 61 -2.29 15.94 3.97
N ILE A 62 -1.63 16.05 2.80
CA ILE A 62 -1.84 17.20 1.90
C ILE A 62 -1.55 16.86 0.42
N PRO A 63 -2.55 16.78 -0.49
CA PRO A 63 -3.98 16.57 -0.25
C PRO A 63 -4.32 15.12 0.13
N THR A 64 -3.39 14.17 -0.05
CA THR A 64 -3.53 12.75 0.30
C THR A 64 -2.58 12.37 1.43
N PRO A 65 -2.88 11.33 2.24
CA PRO A 65 -1.96 10.83 3.25
C PRO A 65 -0.70 10.22 2.62
N HIS A 66 0.47 10.69 3.04
CA HIS A 66 1.75 10.10 2.66
C HIS A 66 2.80 10.32 3.77
N PRO A 67 3.89 9.52 3.81
CA PRO A 67 5.00 9.76 4.73
C PRO A 67 5.67 11.11 4.47
N ARG A 68 6.11 11.81 5.53
CA ARG A 68 6.73 13.14 5.45
C ARG A 68 7.89 13.18 4.46
N ASP A 69 8.77 12.17 4.52
CA ASP A 69 9.99 12.14 3.70
C ASP A 69 9.85 11.35 2.39
N GLY A 70 8.63 10.95 2.03
CA GLY A 70 8.32 10.34 0.72
C GLY A 70 8.67 8.85 0.57
N LEU A 71 8.95 8.14 1.67
CA LEU A 71 9.17 6.67 1.69
C LEU A 71 10.21 6.19 0.67
N LYS A 72 11.44 6.70 0.76
CA LYS A 72 12.54 6.33 -0.13
C LYS A 72 13.00 4.89 0.13
N VAL A 73 13.09 4.11 -0.93
CA VAL A 73 13.44 2.68 -0.89
C VAL A 73 14.54 2.40 -1.91
N LYS A 74 15.54 1.61 -1.51
CA LYS A 74 16.58 1.08 -2.42
C LYS A 74 16.20 -0.31 -2.88
N PHE A 75 16.11 -0.50 -4.20
CA PHE A 75 15.81 -1.79 -4.82
C PHE A 75 17.08 -2.47 -5.35
N SER A 76 17.11 -3.79 -5.24
CA SER A 76 18.12 -4.66 -5.88
C SER A 76 17.42 -5.84 -6.53
N ARG A 77 17.83 -6.22 -7.74
CA ARG A 77 17.23 -7.36 -8.45
C ARG A 77 17.57 -8.65 -7.70
N ARG A 78 16.56 -9.49 -7.45
CA ARG A 78 16.75 -10.80 -6.84
C ARG A 78 17.40 -11.74 -7.85
N VAL A 79 18.51 -12.36 -7.47
CA VAL A 79 19.12 -13.42 -8.27
C VAL A 79 18.26 -14.68 -8.10
N LYS A 80 17.73 -15.21 -9.20
CA LYS A 80 17.00 -16.48 -9.17
C LYS A 80 18.03 -17.59 -8.89
N SER A 81 17.84 -18.30 -7.78
CA SER A 81 18.57 -19.55 -7.52
C SER A 81 18.05 -20.67 -8.40
#